data_AF-A0A532UVN2-F1
#
_entry.id   AF-A0A532UVN2-F1
#
_cell.length_a   1.000
_cell.length_b   1.000
_cell.length_c   1.000
_cell.angle_alpha   90.00
_cell.angle_beta   90.00
_cell.angle_gamma   90.00
#
_symmetry.space_group_name_H-M   'P 1'
#
loop_
_entity.id
_entity.type
_entity.pdbx_description
1 polymer ?
#
loop_
_entity_poly.entity_id
_entity_poly.type
_entity_poly.pdbx_seq_one_letter_code
_entity_poly.pdbx_strand_id
1 'polypeptide(L)'
;MKVYRALLATVAVAFVFVACRKVEYTEPSWKVGDWASYEVTGGTLVSYTLRYAITGVDTVKGEPYYWLEMIGSRGESKFIYKMLVPYGYRGVAERMIIKVADQLIEMPQSEGLAEYPPGENRPYLYLADEINAGKIGEEKIAVPAGKFLTIHAEVKDIRHSRIGLLIGDTIIEKLVSDTTEVEVWVSDNIPVLGIVALKSPREEMKLVSTGHDATTAITEEILPAGPLEFE
;
A
#
# COMPACT_ATOMS: atom_id res chain seq x y z
N MET A 1 -57.03 27.50 49.31
CA MET A 1 -57.01 26.04 49.12
C MET A 1 -57.54 25.70 47.73
N LYS A 2 -56.66 25.56 46.73
CA LYS A 2 -56.96 25.03 45.40
C LYS A 2 -55.72 24.27 44.94
N VAL A 3 -55.84 22.95 44.88
CA VAL A 3 -54.84 22.04 44.32
C VAL A 3 -55.44 21.48 43.04
N TYR A 4 -54.73 21.59 41.91
CA TYR A 4 -54.35 20.49 41.02
C TYR A 4 -54.09 20.93 39.56
N ARG A 5 -52.99 20.37 39.02
CA ARG A 5 -52.68 19.98 37.63
C ARG A 5 -52.07 20.98 36.65
N ALA A 6 -50.77 20.81 36.40
CA ALA A 6 -50.16 20.36 35.12
C ALA A 6 -48.63 20.53 35.28
N LEU A 7 -47.86 19.50 35.60
CA LEU A 7 -47.35 18.42 34.74
C LEU A 7 -46.65 18.93 33.45
N LEU A 8 -45.32 18.69 33.41
CA LEU A 8 -44.43 18.63 32.25
C LEU A 8 -44.22 19.90 31.40
N ALA A 9 -42.99 20.44 31.47
CA ALA A 9 -42.16 20.71 30.28
C ALA A 9 -40.73 21.07 30.70
N THR A 10 -40.00 20.09 31.25
CA THR A 10 -38.54 20.11 31.23
C THR A 10 -38.11 19.80 29.79
N VAL A 11 -38.16 20.78 28.89
CA VAL A 11 -37.54 20.65 27.57
C VAL A 11 -36.05 20.88 27.78
N ALA A 12 -35.35 19.81 28.12
CA ALA A 12 -33.93 19.70 27.91
C ALA A 12 -33.69 19.87 26.41
N VAL A 13 -33.32 21.07 26.00
CA VAL A 13 -32.71 21.28 24.69
C VAL A 13 -31.30 20.71 24.78
N ALA A 14 -31.21 19.39 24.70
CA ALA A 14 -29.99 18.74 24.28
C ALA A 14 -29.82 19.11 22.81
N PHE A 15 -29.21 20.27 22.55
CA PHE A 15 -28.54 20.53 21.29
C PHE A 15 -27.46 19.44 21.17
N VAL A 16 -27.84 18.32 20.56
CA VAL A 16 -26.88 17.41 19.95
C VAL A 16 -26.28 18.23 18.82
N PHE A 17 -25.23 18.98 19.11
CA PHE A 17 -24.24 19.32 18.12
C PHE A 17 -23.69 17.97 17.66
N VAL A 18 -24.33 17.38 16.65
CA VAL A 18 -23.62 16.51 15.72
C VAL A 18 -22.63 17.46 15.06
N ALA A 19 -21.51 17.69 15.72
CA ALA A 19 -20.33 18.19 15.05
C ALA A 19 -20.12 17.19 13.92
N CYS A 20 -20.32 17.62 12.68
CA CYS A 20 -19.77 16.93 11.52
C CYS A 20 -18.26 16.89 11.77
N ARG A 21 -17.81 15.89 12.51
CA ARG A 21 -16.39 15.63 12.69
C ARG A 21 -15.93 15.21 11.31
N LYS A 22 -15.20 16.08 10.63
CA LYS A 22 -14.54 15.74 9.39
C LYS A 22 -13.50 14.68 9.77
N VAL A 23 -13.86 13.41 9.61
CA VAL A 23 -12.96 12.29 9.88
C VAL A 23 -11.92 12.30 8.76
N GLU A 24 -10.72 12.78 9.04
CA GLU A 24 -9.61 12.73 8.08
C GLU A 24 -8.91 11.39 8.20
N TYR A 25 -8.52 10.83 7.07
CA TYR A 25 -7.69 9.64 7.03
C TYR A 25 -6.30 9.98 7.56
N THR A 26 -5.77 9.07 8.37
CA THR A 26 -4.38 9.09 8.85
C THR A 26 -3.73 7.78 8.40
N GLU A 27 -2.50 7.86 7.89
CA GLU A 27 -1.75 6.67 7.51
C GLU A 27 -1.50 5.72 8.68
N PRO A 28 -1.43 4.41 8.44
CA PRO A 28 -1.09 3.45 9.48
C PRO A 28 0.35 3.65 9.96
N SER A 29 0.55 3.56 11.27
CA SER A 29 1.89 3.56 11.88
C SER A 29 2.60 2.23 11.62
N TRP A 30 3.65 2.23 10.81
CA TRP A 30 4.45 1.02 10.57
C TRP A 30 5.19 0.55 11.83
N LYS A 31 5.01 -0.73 12.17
CA LYS A 31 5.77 -1.45 13.21
C LYS A 31 6.38 -2.72 12.65
N VAL A 32 7.55 -3.11 13.15
CA VAL A 32 8.12 -4.43 12.82
C VAL A 32 7.15 -5.52 13.24
N GLY A 33 6.89 -6.46 12.34
CA GLY A 33 5.89 -7.52 12.50
C GLY A 33 4.59 -7.22 11.77
N ASP A 34 4.29 -5.97 11.44
CA ASP A 34 3.05 -5.61 10.73
C ASP A 34 2.99 -6.23 9.34
N TRP A 35 1.83 -6.80 8.99
CA TRP A 35 1.58 -7.30 7.64
C TRP A 35 0.10 -7.27 7.23
N ALA A 36 -0.11 -7.19 5.92
CA ALA A 36 -1.42 -7.31 5.28
C ALA A 36 -1.31 -8.10 3.98
N SER A 37 -2.31 -8.94 3.70
CA SER A 37 -2.41 -9.77 2.50
C SER A 37 -3.67 -9.45 1.73
N TYR A 38 -3.54 -9.45 0.41
CA TYR A 38 -4.57 -9.02 -0.52
C TYR A 38 -4.74 -10.05 -1.63
N GLU A 39 -5.97 -10.19 -2.09
CA GLU A 39 -6.28 -10.83 -3.36
C GLU A 39 -6.45 -9.73 -4.41
N VAL A 40 -5.74 -9.86 -5.54
CA VAL A 40 -5.84 -8.96 -6.68
C VAL A 40 -6.45 -9.73 -7.85
N THR A 41 -7.52 -9.18 -8.42
CA THR A 41 -8.24 -9.74 -9.57
C THR A 41 -8.29 -8.73 -10.70
N GLY A 42 -8.26 -9.20 -11.96
CA GLY A 42 -8.18 -8.32 -13.14
C GLY A 42 -6.74 -8.09 -13.63
N GLY A 43 -6.61 -7.31 -14.70
CA GLY A 43 -5.35 -7.05 -15.40
C GLY A 43 -5.00 -8.13 -16.43
N THR A 44 -3.76 -8.09 -16.94
CA THR A 44 -3.21 -9.10 -17.88
C THR A 44 -2.87 -10.42 -17.20
N LEU A 45 -3.04 -10.54 -15.89
CA LEU A 45 -2.65 -11.68 -15.08
C LEU A 45 -3.87 -12.25 -14.36
N VAL A 46 -4.09 -13.56 -14.47
CA VAL A 46 -5.06 -14.32 -13.66
C VAL A 46 -4.74 -14.10 -12.18
N SER A 47 -5.79 -13.94 -11.35
CA SER A 47 -5.76 -13.62 -9.89
C SER A 47 -4.46 -13.97 -9.18
N TYR A 48 -3.89 -13.02 -8.45
CA TYR A 48 -2.68 -13.21 -7.66
C TYR A 48 -2.87 -12.72 -6.23
N THR A 49 -2.16 -13.35 -5.29
CA THR A 49 -2.10 -12.89 -3.91
C THR A 49 -0.88 -12.00 -3.74
N LEU A 50 -1.05 -10.93 -2.97
CA LEU A 50 0.00 -9.97 -2.64
C LEU A 50 0.05 -9.77 -1.14
N ARG A 51 1.21 -9.98 -0.51
CA ARG A 51 1.41 -9.74 0.92
C ARG A 51 2.50 -8.71 1.13
N TYR A 52 2.19 -7.68 1.91
CA TYR A 52 3.16 -6.69 2.37
C TYR A 52 3.45 -6.88 3.85
N ALA A 53 4.71 -6.73 4.24
CA ALA A 53 5.15 -6.86 5.62
C ALA A 53 6.30 -5.91 5.97
N ILE A 54 6.32 -5.40 7.19
CA ILE A 54 7.45 -4.69 7.78
C ILE A 54 8.25 -5.69 8.61
N THR A 55 9.41 -6.10 8.09
CA THR A 55 10.17 -7.25 8.62
C THR A 55 11.37 -6.86 9.46
N GLY A 56 11.68 -5.57 9.53
CA GLY A 56 12.82 -5.03 10.28
C GLY A 56 12.97 -3.53 10.09
N VAL A 57 13.92 -2.95 10.84
CA VAL A 57 14.31 -1.55 10.76
C VAL A 57 15.83 -1.48 10.83
N ASP A 58 16.44 -0.72 9.92
CA ASP A 58 17.86 -0.36 9.95
C ASP A 58 18.01 1.16 10.04
N THR A 59 19.24 1.63 10.28
CA THR A 59 19.58 3.05 10.27
C THR A 59 20.38 3.39 9.01
N VAL A 60 19.88 4.32 8.21
CA VAL A 60 20.57 4.85 7.03
C VAL A 60 20.84 6.33 7.27
N LYS A 61 22.12 6.72 7.32
CA LYS A 61 22.55 8.12 7.54
C LYS A 61 21.93 8.78 8.80
N GLY A 62 21.67 7.97 9.84
CA GLY A 62 21.08 8.43 11.11
C GLY A 62 19.55 8.38 11.16
N GLU A 63 18.88 8.04 10.06
CA GLU A 63 17.42 7.98 9.97
C GLU A 63 16.92 6.52 9.93
N PRO A 64 15.73 6.24 10.50
CA PRO A 64 15.15 4.90 10.46
C PRO A 64 14.62 4.57 9.06
N TYR A 65 15.07 3.44 8.54
CA TYR A 65 14.56 2.83 7.32
C TYR A 65 13.96 1.47 7.63
N TYR A 66 12.92 1.09 6.90
CA TYR A 66 12.08 -0.07 7.17
C TYR A 66 12.28 -1.11 6.07
N TRP A 67 12.43 -2.36 6.48
CA TRP A 67 12.46 -3.50 5.56
C TRP A 67 11.03 -3.87 5.13
N LEU A 68 10.56 -3.26 4.04
CA LEU A 68 9.29 -3.57 3.40
C LEU A 68 9.46 -4.80 2.50
N GLU A 69 8.83 -5.91 2.88
CA GLU A 69 8.80 -7.15 2.10
C GLU A 69 7.45 -7.30 1.41
N MET A 70 7.48 -7.49 0.09
CA MET A 70 6.35 -7.78 -0.77
C MET A 70 6.51 -9.20 -1.33
N ILE A 71 5.53 -10.05 -1.06
CA ILE A 71 5.46 -11.41 -1.58
C ILE A 71 4.27 -11.48 -2.53
N GLY A 72 4.52 -11.83 -3.79
CA GLY A 72 3.45 -12.09 -4.73
C GLY A 72 3.52 -13.51 -5.29
N SER A 73 2.36 -14.03 -5.70
CA SER A 73 2.25 -15.37 -6.30
C SER A 73 1.34 -15.37 -7.52
N ARG A 74 1.85 -15.83 -8.66
CA ARG A 74 1.09 -16.04 -9.88
C ARG A 74 1.13 -17.53 -10.25
N GLY A 75 0.01 -18.23 -10.07
CA GLY A 75 -0.02 -19.68 -10.19
C GLY A 75 0.97 -20.32 -9.21
N GLU A 76 1.87 -21.17 -9.71
CA GLU A 76 2.92 -21.79 -8.89
C GLU A 76 4.15 -20.88 -8.69
N SER A 77 4.29 -19.79 -9.47
CA SER A 77 5.44 -18.90 -9.38
C SER A 77 5.27 -17.90 -8.24
N LYS A 78 6.22 -17.90 -7.29
CA LYS A 78 6.30 -16.94 -6.19
C LYS A 78 7.49 -16.01 -6.41
N PHE A 79 7.31 -14.73 -6.08
CA PHE A 79 8.37 -13.74 -6.04
C PHE A 79 8.37 -13.02 -4.69
N ILE A 80 9.55 -12.56 -4.28
CA ILE A 80 9.74 -11.75 -3.07
C ILE A 80 10.57 -10.53 -3.45
N TYR A 81 10.06 -9.35 -3.14
CA TYR A 81 10.81 -8.10 -3.18
C TYR A 81 10.97 -7.61 -1.75
N LYS A 82 12.20 -7.34 -1.32
CA LYS A 82 12.48 -6.81 0.01
C LYS A 82 13.30 -5.54 -0.14
N MET A 83 12.75 -4.43 0.33
CA MET A 83 13.32 -3.10 0.12
C MET A 83 13.57 -2.42 1.46
N LEU A 84 14.73 -1.76 1.59
CA LEU A 84 15.03 -0.89 2.72
C LEU A 84 14.60 0.54 2.38
N VAL A 85 13.48 0.98 2.94
CA VAL A 85 12.79 2.21 2.50
C VAL A 85 12.57 3.19 3.65
N PRO A 86 12.53 4.50 3.40
CA PRO A 86 12.07 5.44 4.42
C PRO A 86 10.61 5.16 4.78
N TYR A 87 10.20 5.62 5.97
CA TYR A 87 8.83 5.43 6.47
C TYR A 87 7.75 5.80 5.43
N GLY A 88 6.75 4.93 5.26
CA GLY A 88 5.68 5.14 4.28
C GLY A 88 6.19 5.19 2.85
N TYR A 89 7.30 4.52 2.56
CA TYR A 89 7.99 4.48 1.27
C TYR A 89 8.18 5.88 0.65
N ARG A 90 8.46 6.90 1.49
CA ARG A 90 8.58 8.31 1.10
C ARG A 90 9.92 8.67 0.43
N GLY A 91 10.42 7.80 -0.42
CA GLY A 91 11.71 7.99 -1.07
C GLY A 91 12.18 6.75 -1.81
N VAL A 92 13.42 6.81 -2.29
CA VAL A 92 14.07 5.69 -2.98
C VAL A 92 14.49 4.64 -1.96
N ALA A 93 14.41 3.37 -2.35
CA ALA A 93 14.93 2.28 -1.55
C ALA A 93 16.46 2.35 -1.50
N GLU A 94 17.05 2.29 -0.31
CA GLU A 94 18.50 2.27 -0.13
C GLU A 94 19.10 0.94 -0.61
N ARG A 95 18.34 -0.15 -0.40
CA ARG A 95 18.70 -1.52 -0.80
C ARG A 95 17.46 -2.24 -1.29
N MET A 96 17.65 -3.13 -2.27
CA MET A 96 16.59 -4.01 -2.75
C MET A 96 17.14 -5.43 -2.90
N ILE A 97 16.38 -6.40 -2.41
CA ILE A 97 16.65 -7.83 -2.56
C ILE A 97 15.47 -8.42 -3.31
N ILE A 98 15.76 -9.12 -4.41
CA ILE A 98 14.78 -9.76 -5.25
C ILE A 98 15.01 -11.27 -5.19
N LYS A 99 13.95 -12.01 -4.91
CA LYS A 99 13.93 -13.47 -5.02
C LYS A 99 12.87 -13.89 -6.02
N VAL A 100 13.30 -14.55 -7.10
CA VAL A 100 12.41 -15.14 -8.11
C VAL A 100 12.89 -16.56 -8.35
N ALA A 101 11.98 -17.53 -8.17
CA ALA A 101 12.35 -18.95 -8.15
C ALA A 101 13.54 -19.18 -7.16
N ASP A 102 14.64 -19.76 -7.65
CA ASP A 102 15.83 -20.07 -6.86
C ASP A 102 16.93 -18.99 -6.93
N GLN A 103 16.68 -17.90 -7.66
CA GLN A 103 17.64 -16.79 -7.76
C GLN A 103 17.36 -15.74 -6.68
N LEU A 104 18.41 -15.38 -5.93
CA LEU A 104 18.42 -14.30 -4.96
C LEU A 104 19.44 -13.25 -5.40
N ILE A 105 18.96 -12.05 -5.69
CA ILE A 105 19.77 -10.95 -6.22
C ILE A 105 19.63 -9.77 -5.28
N GLU A 106 20.74 -9.28 -4.74
CA GLU A 106 20.80 -7.98 -4.07
C GLU A 106 21.21 -6.91 -5.09
N MET A 107 20.51 -5.79 -5.08
CA MET A 107 20.84 -4.62 -5.89
C MET A 107 21.18 -3.45 -4.97
N PRO A 108 22.39 -2.87 -5.06
CA PRO A 108 22.71 -1.63 -4.36
C PRO A 108 21.86 -0.48 -4.93
N GLN A 109 21.47 0.46 -4.06
CA GLN A 109 20.69 1.68 -4.33
C GLN A 109 19.91 1.62 -5.65
N SER A 110 18.89 0.76 -5.70
CA SER A 110 18.00 0.50 -6.83
C SER A 110 18.33 1.28 -8.12
N GLU A 111 19.38 0.93 -8.86
CA GLU A 111 19.74 1.68 -10.09
C GLU A 111 18.58 1.66 -11.10
N GLY A 112 17.70 0.66 -11.03
CA GLY A 112 16.45 0.58 -11.80
C GLY A 112 15.21 1.23 -11.18
N LEU A 113 15.20 1.62 -9.90
CA LEU A 113 14.10 2.39 -9.27
C LEU A 113 14.47 3.86 -8.95
N ALA A 114 15.77 4.18 -8.93
CA ALA A 114 16.31 5.52 -8.67
C ALA A 114 15.99 6.51 -9.80
N GLU A 115 15.60 6.01 -10.98
CA GLU A 115 15.18 6.82 -12.12
C GLU A 115 13.68 7.18 -12.09
N TYR A 116 12.90 6.60 -11.17
CA TYR A 116 11.52 7.03 -10.92
C TYR A 116 11.53 8.13 -9.85
N PRO A 117 10.79 9.23 -10.03
CA PRO A 117 10.73 10.28 -9.04
C PRO A 117 10.31 9.72 -7.67
N PRO A 118 10.90 10.21 -6.56
CA PRO A 118 10.54 9.78 -5.21
C PRO A 118 9.02 9.81 -4.98
N GLY A 119 8.41 8.64 -4.85
CA GLY A 119 6.98 8.48 -4.60
C GLY A 119 6.10 8.11 -5.79
N GLU A 120 6.65 8.11 -7.01
CA GLU A 120 5.91 7.76 -8.23
C GLU A 120 6.02 6.28 -8.62
N ASN A 121 6.69 5.48 -7.79
CA ASN A 121 6.77 4.02 -7.94
C ASN A 121 6.34 3.31 -6.64
N ARG A 122 5.20 3.75 -6.11
CA ARG A 122 4.57 3.23 -4.89
C ARG A 122 3.33 2.42 -5.26
N PRO A 123 3.47 1.16 -5.75
CA PRO A 123 2.29 0.37 -6.08
C PRO A 123 1.41 0.24 -4.83
N TYR A 124 0.27 0.90 -4.88
CA TYR A 124 -0.78 0.91 -3.85
C TYR A 124 -0.39 1.49 -2.48
N LEU A 125 0.58 2.42 -2.43
CA LEU A 125 0.81 3.21 -1.22
C LEU A 125 0.36 4.65 -1.45
N TYR A 126 -0.90 4.93 -1.13
CA TYR A 126 -1.50 6.25 -1.23
C TYR A 126 -1.20 7.07 0.02
N LEU A 127 -0.84 8.33 -0.19
CA LEU A 127 -0.56 9.25 0.91
C LEU A 127 -1.85 9.77 1.54
N ALA A 128 -1.77 10.12 2.83
CA ALA A 128 -2.91 10.70 3.55
C ALA A 128 -3.49 11.93 2.84
N ASP A 129 -2.63 12.80 2.30
CA ASP A 129 -3.05 14.02 1.61
C ASP A 129 -3.82 13.69 0.31
N GLU A 130 -3.42 12.66 -0.43
CA GLU A 130 -4.09 12.21 -1.66
C GLU A 130 -5.48 11.65 -1.34
N ILE A 131 -5.56 10.78 -0.33
CA ILE A 131 -6.83 10.21 0.16
C ILE A 131 -7.76 11.31 0.64
N ASN A 132 -7.26 12.24 1.46
CA ASN A 132 -8.07 13.30 2.06
C ASN A 132 -8.54 14.32 1.01
N ALA A 133 -7.73 14.59 -0.02
CA ALA A 133 -8.12 15.44 -1.16
C ALA A 133 -9.19 14.77 -2.03
N GLY A 134 -9.10 13.45 -2.22
CA GLY A 134 -10.03 12.63 -2.99
C GLY A 134 -11.22 12.08 -2.20
N LYS A 135 -11.40 12.48 -0.94
CA LYS A 135 -12.37 11.85 -0.04
C LYS A 135 -13.81 12.02 -0.54
N ILE A 136 -14.50 10.90 -0.70
CA ILE A 136 -15.93 10.82 -0.99
C ILE A 136 -16.73 10.77 0.32
N GLY A 137 -16.34 9.92 1.26
CA GLY A 137 -17.10 9.73 2.49
C GLY A 137 -16.58 8.63 3.41
N GLU A 138 -17.35 8.34 4.46
CA GLU A 138 -17.13 7.16 5.29
C GLU A 138 -18.06 6.04 4.81
N GLU A 139 -17.52 4.83 4.66
CA GLU A 139 -18.28 3.67 4.23
C GLU A 139 -17.91 2.44 5.05
N LYS A 140 -18.90 1.60 5.37
CA LYS A 140 -18.67 0.31 5.98
C LYS A 140 -18.72 -0.80 4.94
N ILE A 141 -17.57 -1.40 4.64
CA ILE A 141 -17.45 -2.45 3.62
C ILE A 141 -17.13 -3.82 4.23
N ALA A 142 -17.46 -4.87 3.50
CA ALA A 142 -17.14 -6.26 3.85
C ALA A 142 -16.17 -6.85 2.80
N VAL A 143 -15.08 -7.43 3.29
CA VAL A 143 -14.03 -8.09 2.52
C VAL A 143 -13.72 -9.45 3.17
N PRO A 144 -12.92 -10.34 2.55
CA PRO A 144 -12.61 -11.64 3.16
C PRO A 144 -12.00 -11.53 4.57
N ALA A 145 -11.21 -10.49 4.85
CA ALA A 145 -10.65 -10.22 6.17
C ALA A 145 -11.67 -9.79 7.25
N GLY A 146 -12.91 -9.43 6.87
CA GLY A 146 -13.93 -8.97 7.81
C GLY A 146 -14.68 -7.72 7.35
N LYS A 147 -15.26 -7.00 8.32
CA LYS A 147 -16.02 -5.76 8.09
C LYS A 147 -15.30 -4.58 8.70
N PHE A 148 -15.11 -3.52 7.92
CA PHE A 148 -14.32 -2.35 8.32
C PHE A 148 -15.11 -1.06 8.08
N LEU A 149 -14.98 -0.10 8.99
CA LEU A 149 -15.33 1.29 8.70
C LEU A 149 -14.13 1.91 7.97
N THR A 150 -14.38 2.55 6.85
CA THR A 150 -13.35 3.02 5.92
C THR A 150 -13.62 4.45 5.48
N ILE A 151 -12.56 5.13 5.05
CA ILE A 151 -12.66 6.31 4.20
C ILE A 151 -12.67 5.83 2.75
N HIS A 152 -13.74 6.15 2.03
CA HIS A 152 -13.84 5.97 0.58
C HIS A 152 -13.32 7.24 -0.10
N ALA A 153 -12.37 7.07 -1.01
CA ALA A 153 -11.77 8.15 -1.77
C ALA A 153 -11.56 7.74 -3.23
N GLU A 154 -11.55 8.75 -4.10
CA GLU A 154 -11.10 8.64 -5.48
C GLU A 154 -9.71 9.27 -5.59
N VAL A 155 -8.73 8.48 -6.05
CA VAL A 155 -7.34 8.90 -6.19
C VAL A 155 -6.85 8.67 -7.61
N LYS A 156 -5.90 9.49 -8.04
CA LYS A 156 -5.23 9.32 -9.33
C LYS A 156 -4.02 8.42 -9.15
N ASP A 157 -4.07 7.24 -9.74
CA ASP A 157 -2.94 6.32 -9.82
C ASP A 157 -2.14 6.61 -11.08
N ILE A 158 -0.89 7.05 -10.93
CA ILE A 158 0.02 7.33 -12.04
C ILE A 158 1.00 6.16 -12.15
N ARG A 159 0.90 5.38 -13.21
CA ARG A 159 1.82 4.28 -13.51
C ARG A 159 2.80 4.66 -14.60
N HIS A 160 4.06 4.39 -14.34
CA HIS A 160 5.13 4.57 -15.30
C HIS A 160 5.50 3.22 -15.93
N SER A 161 5.48 3.15 -17.26
CA SER A 161 5.94 2.00 -18.03
C SER A 161 7.04 2.43 -18.99
N ARG A 162 8.03 1.58 -19.24
CA ARG A 162 8.94 1.75 -20.37
C ARG A 162 8.44 0.96 -21.55
N ILE A 163 8.34 1.64 -22.69
CA ILE A 163 8.07 0.99 -23.97
C ILE A 163 9.36 1.09 -24.79
N GLY A 164 9.97 -0.07 -25.06
CA GLY A 164 11.10 -0.18 -25.97
C GLY A 164 10.60 -0.24 -27.42
N LEU A 165 11.13 0.64 -28.26
CA LEU A 165 10.96 0.56 -29.71
C LEU A 165 12.29 0.15 -30.33
N LEU A 166 12.29 -0.98 -31.03
CA LEU A 166 13.45 -1.42 -31.80
C LEU A 166 13.52 -0.62 -33.11
N ILE A 167 14.59 0.15 -33.30
CA ILE A 167 14.90 0.88 -34.54
C ILE A 167 16.26 0.41 -35.04
N GLY A 168 16.25 -0.41 -36.09
CA GLY A 168 17.45 -1.15 -36.51
C GLY A 168 17.91 -2.08 -35.39
N ASP A 169 19.17 -1.95 -34.98
CA ASP A 169 19.78 -2.74 -33.89
C ASP A 169 19.77 -1.99 -32.54
N THR A 170 19.06 -0.86 -32.45
CA THR A 170 19.00 -0.02 -31.24
C THR A 170 17.62 -0.11 -30.60
N ILE A 171 17.58 -0.34 -29.28
CA ILE A 171 16.35 -0.19 -28.49
C ILE A 171 16.29 1.25 -28.00
N ILE A 172 15.25 1.97 -28.41
CA ILE A 172 14.92 3.28 -27.85
C ILE A 172 13.84 3.08 -26.80
N GLU A 173 14.19 3.28 -25.53
CA GLU A 173 13.23 3.23 -24.44
C GLU A 173 12.55 4.59 -24.27
N LYS A 174 11.22 4.59 -24.19
CA LYS A 174 10.43 5.77 -23.84
C LYS A 174 9.67 5.52 -22.56
N LEU A 175 9.82 6.43 -21.61
CA LEU A 175 8.95 6.48 -20.43
C LEU A 175 7.56 6.94 -20.85
N VAL A 176 6.55 6.15 -20.49
CA VAL A 176 5.14 6.44 -20.73
C VAL A 176 4.44 6.40 -19.38
N SER A 177 3.83 7.52 -19.01
CA SER A 177 2.99 7.63 -17.82
C SER A 177 1.53 7.42 -18.21
N ASP A 178 0.82 6.68 -17.39
CA ASP A 178 -0.61 6.43 -17.54
C ASP A 178 -1.30 6.77 -16.23
N THR A 179 -2.32 7.61 -16.30
CA THR A 179 -3.07 8.05 -15.12
C THR A 179 -4.43 7.40 -15.14
N THR A 180 -4.75 6.66 -14.08
CA THR A 180 -6.03 5.98 -13.91
C THR A 180 -6.72 6.51 -12.65
N GLU A 181 -8.00 6.81 -12.74
CA GLU A 181 -8.82 7.08 -11.56
C GLU A 181 -9.12 5.76 -10.84
N VAL A 182 -8.86 5.74 -9.55
CA VAL A 182 -8.96 4.56 -8.70
C VAL A 182 -9.80 4.89 -7.49
N GLU A 183 -10.78 4.05 -7.20
CA GLU A 183 -11.50 4.08 -5.94
C GLU A 183 -10.76 3.25 -4.90
N VAL A 184 -10.60 3.81 -3.71
CA VAL A 184 -9.90 3.16 -2.61
C VAL A 184 -10.69 3.33 -1.31
N TRP A 185 -10.74 2.25 -0.53
CA TRP A 185 -11.31 2.21 0.81
C TRP A 185 -10.17 1.96 1.79
N VAL A 186 -9.90 2.93 2.65
CA VAL A 186 -8.78 2.86 3.59
C VAL A 186 -9.23 2.91 5.04
N SER A 187 -8.45 2.30 5.93
CA SER A 187 -8.55 2.41 7.38
C SER A 187 -7.15 2.42 7.99
N ASP A 188 -6.93 3.33 8.93
CA ASP A 188 -5.75 3.44 9.79
C ASP A 188 -5.46 2.18 10.63
N ASN A 189 -6.47 1.32 10.81
CA ASN A 189 -6.32 0.03 11.50
C ASN A 189 -5.72 -1.07 10.63
N ILE A 190 -5.56 -0.84 9.32
CA ILE A 190 -4.91 -1.81 8.44
C ILE A 190 -3.42 -1.49 8.34
N PRO A 191 -2.53 -2.39 8.78
CA PRO A 191 -1.11 -2.14 8.75
C PRO A 191 -0.57 -2.00 7.33
N VAL A 192 0.62 -1.39 7.25
CA VAL A 192 1.43 -1.20 6.05
C VAL A 192 0.81 -0.26 5.01
N LEU A 193 -0.28 -0.64 4.36
CA LEU A 193 -0.89 0.16 3.27
C LEU A 193 -2.12 0.96 3.71
N GLY A 194 -2.80 0.57 4.78
CA GLY A 194 -4.08 1.17 5.16
C GLY A 194 -5.24 0.76 4.25
N ILE A 195 -5.02 -0.01 3.19
CA ILE A 195 -6.05 -0.35 2.20
C ILE A 195 -6.90 -1.52 2.70
N VAL A 196 -8.22 -1.36 2.65
CA VAL A 196 -9.19 -2.45 2.84
C VAL A 196 -9.65 -2.99 1.48
N ALA A 197 -9.89 -2.11 0.52
CA ALA A 197 -10.22 -2.46 -0.84
C ALA A 197 -9.75 -1.38 -1.82
N LEU A 198 -9.56 -1.77 -3.07
CA LEU A 198 -9.24 -0.89 -4.19
C LEU A 198 -9.96 -1.40 -5.43
N LYS A 199 -10.41 -0.46 -6.26
CA LYS A 199 -11.02 -0.74 -7.55
C LYS A 199 -10.54 0.24 -8.59
N SER A 200 -10.05 -0.29 -9.70
CA SER A 200 -9.72 0.46 -10.90
C SER A 200 -10.38 -0.20 -12.13
N PRO A 201 -10.39 0.45 -13.30
CA PRO A 201 -10.80 -0.18 -14.55
C PRO A 201 -10.00 -1.43 -14.92
N ARG A 202 -8.80 -1.61 -14.32
CA ARG A 202 -7.88 -2.70 -14.66
C ARG A 202 -7.97 -3.86 -13.68
N GLU A 203 -8.11 -3.55 -12.41
CA GLU A 203 -8.02 -4.53 -11.34
C GLU A 203 -8.81 -4.11 -10.10
N GLU A 204 -9.18 -5.11 -9.30
CA GLU A 204 -9.69 -4.96 -7.94
C GLU A 204 -8.74 -5.63 -6.97
N MET A 205 -8.50 -5.00 -5.82
CA MET A 205 -7.74 -5.56 -4.71
C MET A 205 -8.61 -5.58 -3.46
N LYS A 206 -8.62 -6.70 -2.72
CA LYS A 206 -9.40 -6.86 -1.48
C LYS A 206 -8.54 -7.43 -0.38
N LEU A 207 -8.65 -6.88 0.82
CA LEU A 207 -7.94 -7.35 2.00
C LEU A 207 -8.44 -8.76 2.40
N VAL A 208 -7.51 -9.70 2.46
CA VAL A 208 -7.76 -11.11 2.80
C VAL A 208 -7.43 -11.41 4.25
N SER A 209 -6.30 -10.90 4.74
CA SER A 209 -5.85 -11.11 6.12
C SER A 209 -4.80 -10.10 6.52
N THR A 210 -4.55 -9.98 7.83
CA THR A 210 -3.58 -9.05 8.41
C THR A 210 -3.09 -9.57 9.78
N GLY A 211 -1.92 -9.13 10.23
CA GLY A 211 -1.36 -9.47 11.53
C GLY A 211 -0.13 -8.64 11.90
N HIS A 212 0.55 -9.05 12.98
CA HIS A 212 1.63 -8.29 13.65
C HIS A 212 2.87 -9.14 14.00
N ASP A 213 2.97 -10.33 13.42
CA ASP A 213 3.98 -11.34 13.71
C ASP A 213 4.86 -11.66 12.50
N ALA A 214 4.93 -10.76 11.52
CA ALA A 214 5.73 -10.97 10.32
C ALA A 214 7.23 -11.03 10.61
N THR A 215 7.86 -12.04 10.05
CA THR A 215 9.31 -12.12 9.84
C THR A 215 9.60 -12.15 8.35
N THR A 216 10.86 -11.90 7.99
CA THR A 216 11.37 -12.07 6.62
C THR A 216 11.09 -13.47 6.10
N ALA A 217 10.61 -13.58 4.87
CA ALA A 217 10.46 -14.85 4.17
C ALA A 217 11.75 -15.29 3.46
N ILE A 218 12.73 -14.39 3.34
CA ILE A 218 14.09 -14.70 2.89
C ILE A 218 14.85 -15.30 4.07
N THR A 219 15.22 -16.58 3.96
CA THR A 219 15.96 -17.35 4.98
C THR A 219 17.40 -17.62 4.58
N GLU A 220 17.73 -17.40 3.31
CA GLU A 220 19.07 -17.55 2.77
C GLU A 220 20.01 -16.43 3.26
N GLU A 221 21.30 -16.74 3.31
CA GLU A 221 22.34 -15.72 3.46
C GLU A 221 22.38 -14.86 2.19
N ILE A 222 22.25 -13.55 2.37
CA ILE A 222 22.31 -12.59 1.26
C ILE A 222 23.79 -12.40 0.93
N LEU A 223 24.26 -13.07 -0.12
CA LEU A 223 25.60 -12.85 -0.63
C LEU A 223 25.65 -11.46 -1.29
N PRO A 224 26.73 -10.68 -1.06
CA PRO A 224 26.90 -9.41 -1.76
C PRO A 224 26.90 -9.66 -3.27
N ALA A 225 26.24 -8.78 -4.02
CA ALA A 225 26.09 -8.91 -5.46
C ALA A 225 27.44 -9.17 -6.15
N GLY A 226 27.64 -10.38 -6.65
CA GLY A 226 28.64 -10.64 -7.69
C GLY A 226 28.18 -10.01 -9.01
N PRO A 227 29.07 -9.80 -9.99
CA PRO A 227 28.67 -9.32 -11.31
C PRO A 227 27.57 -10.24 -11.86
N LEU A 228 26.47 -9.64 -12.33
CA LEU A 228 25.42 -10.37 -13.03
C LEU A 228 26.01 -10.88 -14.35
N GLU A 229 26.39 -12.15 -14.39
CA GLU A 229 26.68 -12.84 -15.65
C GLU A 229 25.34 -13.24 -16.27
N PHE A 230 24.93 -12.50 -17.29
CA PHE A 230 23.88 -12.94 -18.21
C PHE A 230 24.54 -13.88 -19.22
N GLU A 231 24.19 -15.17 -19.20
CA GLU A 231 24.50 -16.09 -20.32
C GLU A 231 23.68 -15.76 -21.57
#